data_AF-A0A350HY79-F1
#
_entry.id   AF-A0A350HY79-F1
#
_cell.length_a   1.000
_cell.length_b   1.000
_cell.length_c   1.000
_cell.angle_alpha   90.00
_cell.angle_beta   90.00
_cell.angle_gamma   90.00
#
_symmetry.space_group_name_H-M   'P 1'
#
loop_
_entity.id
_entity.type
_entity.pdbx_description
1 polymer ?
#
loop_
_entity_poly.entity_id
_entity_poly.type
_entity_poly.pdbx_seq_one_letter_code
_entity_poly.pdbx_strand_id
1 'polypeptide(L)'
;RAEHVMLVDLGRNDLGKVCESGSIELGQVMEVERYSHVMHIVSQVEGCLSEGKTPYDLIRATFPAGTLSGAPKIRAMQIISEMEQTTRGPYGGCVGYFSFSGNLDCCITIRTALIKDDRIYVQAGGGWVSDSVPESEYEETVNKAKAMLKAVALAESFTEK
;
A
#
# COMPACT_ATOMS: atom_id res chain seq x y z
N ARG A 1 1.87 3.02 -17.08
CA ARG A 1 3.01 2.08 -17.31
C ARG A 1 4.30 2.57 -16.65
N ALA A 2 4.73 3.83 -16.86
CA ALA A 2 5.95 4.36 -16.26
C ALA A 2 5.91 4.37 -14.72
N GLU A 3 4.80 4.82 -14.13
CA GLU A 3 4.57 4.78 -12.68
C GLU A 3 4.76 3.37 -12.10
N HIS A 4 4.14 2.37 -12.74
CA HIS A 4 4.22 0.98 -12.29
C HIS A 4 5.67 0.45 -12.31
N VAL A 5 6.42 0.71 -13.38
CA VAL A 5 7.82 0.30 -13.48
C VAL A 5 8.67 0.95 -12.38
N MET A 6 8.44 2.23 -12.12
CA MET A 6 9.13 2.96 -11.05
C MET A 6 8.89 2.32 -9.68
N LEU A 7 7.67 1.85 -9.41
CA LEU A 7 7.34 1.17 -8.16
C LEU A 7 7.91 -0.25 -8.08
N VAL A 8 7.99 -0.96 -9.20
CA VAL A 8 8.70 -2.26 -9.29
C VAL A 8 10.18 -2.08 -8.97
N ASP A 9 10.82 -1.06 -9.56
CA ASP A 9 12.23 -0.77 -9.29
C ASP A 9 12.48 -0.33 -7.84
N LEU A 10 11.55 0.42 -7.25
CA LEU A 10 11.60 0.73 -5.82
C LEU A 10 11.49 -0.55 -4.95
N GLY A 11 10.60 -1.47 -5.30
CA GLY A 11 10.48 -2.77 -4.62
C GLY A 11 11.77 -3.59 -4.71
N ARG A 12 12.40 -3.64 -5.90
CA ARG A 12 13.71 -4.29 -6.09
C ARG A 12 14.80 -3.63 -5.24
N ASN A 13 14.83 -2.29 -5.18
CA ASN A 13 15.78 -1.55 -4.35
C ASN A 13 15.61 -1.84 -2.86
N ASP A 14 14.37 -1.92 -2.39
CA ASP A 14 14.08 -2.20 -0.98
C ASP A 14 14.46 -3.62 -0.58
N LEU A 15 14.10 -4.63 -1.40
CA LEU A 15 14.51 -6.02 -1.16
C LEU A 15 16.03 -6.18 -1.23
N GLY A 16 16.70 -5.49 -2.17
CA GLY A 16 18.16 -5.54 -2.30
C GLY A 16 18.95 -5.08 -1.07
N LYS A 17 18.32 -4.42 -0.09
CA LYS A 17 18.97 -4.04 1.18
C LYS A 17 19.13 -5.22 2.16
N VAL A 18 18.35 -6.28 1.97
CA VAL A 18 18.21 -7.38 2.96
C VAL A 18 18.23 -8.78 2.33
N CYS A 19 18.14 -8.87 1.00
CA CYS A 19 18.24 -10.12 0.25
C CYS A 19 19.64 -10.36 -0.31
N GLU A 20 19.93 -11.62 -0.64
CA GLU A 20 21.20 -12.04 -1.23
C GLU A 20 21.43 -11.35 -2.57
N SER A 21 22.67 -10.92 -2.80
CA SER A 21 23.03 -10.29 -4.08
C SER A 21 22.80 -11.26 -5.24
N GLY A 22 22.01 -10.81 -6.22
CA GLY A 22 21.65 -11.64 -7.39
C GLY A 22 20.42 -12.53 -7.19
N SER A 23 19.81 -12.57 -6.01
CA SER A 23 18.58 -13.36 -5.76
C SER A 23 17.28 -12.64 -6.13
N ILE A 24 17.33 -11.33 -6.42
CA ILE A 24 16.12 -10.55 -6.70
C ILE A 24 15.62 -10.86 -8.12
N GLU A 25 14.41 -11.41 -8.20
CA GLU A 25 13.77 -11.78 -9.46
C GLU A 25 12.39 -11.12 -9.59
N LEU A 26 11.97 -10.93 -10.84
CA LEU A 26 10.61 -10.51 -11.16
C LEU A 26 9.80 -11.76 -11.49
N GLY A 27 8.73 -11.98 -10.74
CA GLY A 27 7.77 -13.05 -11.01
C GLY A 27 6.77 -12.63 -12.08
N GLN A 28 5.50 -12.57 -11.72
CA GLN A 28 4.47 -12.02 -12.60
C GLN A 28 4.69 -10.51 -12.81
N VAL A 29 4.56 -10.02 -14.05
CA VAL A 29 4.83 -8.62 -14.39
C VAL A 29 3.67 -8.03 -15.17
N MET A 30 3.10 -6.94 -14.64
CA MET A 30 2.00 -6.17 -15.23
C MET A 30 0.73 -7.00 -15.49
N GLU A 31 0.43 -7.94 -14.61
CA GLU A 31 -0.80 -8.73 -14.65
C GLU A 31 -2.00 -7.89 -14.20
N VAL A 32 -3.17 -8.14 -14.79
CA VAL A 32 -4.41 -7.43 -14.43
C VAL A 32 -5.20 -8.24 -13.42
N GLU A 33 -5.21 -7.79 -12.18
CA GLU A 33 -6.08 -8.34 -11.13
C GLU A 33 -7.41 -7.58 -11.07
N ARG A 34 -8.51 -8.33 -10.92
CA ARG A 34 -9.87 -7.78 -10.90
C ARG A 34 -10.49 -7.93 -9.52
N TYR A 35 -10.95 -6.81 -8.97
CA TYR A 35 -11.71 -6.72 -7.72
C TYR A 35 -13.11 -6.19 -7.99
N SER A 36 -13.97 -6.11 -6.97
CA SER A 36 -15.41 -5.81 -7.14
C SER A 36 -15.72 -4.49 -7.86
N HIS A 37 -14.88 -3.47 -7.70
CA HIS A 37 -15.13 -2.12 -8.23
C HIS A 37 -13.90 -1.49 -8.93
N VAL A 38 -12.76 -2.18 -8.94
CA VAL A 38 -11.50 -1.69 -9.52
C VAL A 38 -10.70 -2.85 -10.08
N MET A 39 -9.80 -2.55 -11.02
CA MET A 39 -8.76 -3.47 -11.48
C MET A 39 -7.39 -2.85 -11.19
N HIS A 40 -6.41 -3.67 -10.86
CA HIS A 40 -5.03 -3.25 -10.61
C HIS A 40 -4.10 -3.92 -11.59
N ILE A 41 -3.08 -3.18 -12.02
CA ILE A 41 -1.89 -3.76 -12.65
C ILE A 41 -0.96 -4.16 -11.50
N VAL A 42 -0.55 -5.42 -11.45
CA VAL A 42 0.26 -5.98 -10.37
C VAL A 42 1.54 -6.57 -10.93
N SER A 43 2.63 -6.41 -10.18
CA SER A 43 3.88 -7.11 -10.42
C SER A 43 4.39 -7.69 -9.13
N GLN A 44 5.01 -8.86 -9.21
CA GLN A 44 5.60 -9.58 -8.10
C GLN A 44 7.13 -9.47 -8.16
N VAL A 45 7.74 -9.10 -7.03
CA VAL A 45 9.19 -9.04 -6.86
C VAL A 45 9.54 -9.94 -5.69
N GLU A 46 10.47 -10.86 -5.90
CA GLU A 46 10.88 -11.87 -4.92
C GLU A 46 12.39 -11.88 -4.75
N GLY A 47 12.86 -12.43 -3.63
CA GLY A 47 14.27 -12.60 -3.34
C GLY A 47 14.54 -13.48 -2.14
N CYS A 48 15.75 -14.02 -2.07
CA CYS A 48 16.19 -14.83 -0.93
C CYS A 48 16.72 -13.92 0.15
N LEU A 49 16.15 -14.00 1.36
CA LEU A 49 16.60 -13.22 2.51
C LEU A 49 18.05 -13.62 2.87
N SER A 50 18.94 -12.64 3.07
CA SER A 50 20.36 -12.92 3.37
C SER A 50 20.54 -13.65 4.69
N GLU A 51 21.62 -14.41 4.82
CA GLU A 51 22.00 -15.05 6.08
C GLU A 51 22.04 -14.03 7.24
N GLY A 52 21.42 -14.41 8.37
CA GLY A 52 21.32 -13.57 9.57
C GLY A 52 20.30 -12.43 9.51
N LYS A 53 19.60 -12.24 8.38
CA LYS A 53 18.45 -11.33 8.30
C LYS A 53 17.17 -12.03 8.72
N THR A 54 16.24 -11.23 9.23
CA THR A 54 14.96 -11.68 9.74
C THR A 54 13.80 -11.02 9.01
N PRO A 55 12.56 -11.53 9.13
CA PRO A 55 11.39 -10.83 8.63
C PRO A 55 11.21 -9.40 9.20
N TYR A 56 11.78 -9.10 10.38
CA TYR A 56 11.80 -7.75 10.93
C TYR A 56 12.71 -6.81 10.15
N ASP A 57 13.87 -7.30 9.69
CA ASP A 57 14.75 -6.53 8.80
C ASP A 57 14.06 -6.29 7.46
N LEU A 58 13.35 -7.29 6.95
CA LEU A 58 12.58 -7.21 5.71
C LEU A 58 11.54 -6.09 5.79
N ILE A 59 10.66 -6.13 6.80
CA ILE A 59 9.62 -5.10 6.91
C ILE A 59 10.23 -3.72 7.15
N ARG A 60 11.31 -3.61 7.92
CA ARG A 60 12.01 -2.32 8.14
C ARG A 60 12.59 -1.75 6.83
N ALA A 61 13.06 -2.59 5.92
CA ALA A 61 13.65 -2.15 4.65
C ALA A 61 12.58 -1.73 3.62
N THR A 62 11.43 -2.41 3.62
CA THR A 62 10.37 -2.21 2.62
C THR A 62 9.32 -1.21 3.05
N PHE A 63 9.15 -0.96 4.35
CA PHE A 63 8.11 -0.09 4.88
C PHE A 63 8.46 1.42 4.80
N PRO A 64 7.47 2.32 4.55
CA PRO A 64 6.13 2.00 4.04
C PRO A 64 6.18 1.65 2.55
N ALA A 65 5.08 1.08 2.06
CA ALA A 65 4.98 0.66 0.67
C ALA A 65 5.13 1.85 -0.30
N GLY A 66 5.91 1.64 -1.36
CA GLY A 66 6.16 2.63 -2.41
C GLY A 66 4.87 3.15 -3.06
N THR A 67 3.86 2.31 -3.20
CA THR A 67 2.53 2.63 -3.75
C THR A 67 1.74 3.65 -2.90
N LEU A 68 2.09 3.81 -1.62
CA LEU A 68 1.43 4.75 -0.69
C LEU A 68 2.33 5.92 -0.29
N SER A 69 3.60 5.90 -0.68
CA SER A 69 4.53 7.01 -0.47
C SER A 69 4.84 7.75 -1.78
N GLY A 70 5.30 7.04 -2.80
CA GLY A 70 5.92 7.58 -4.02
C GLY A 70 7.42 7.28 -4.11
N ALA A 71 8.05 7.77 -5.18
CA ALA A 71 9.47 7.60 -5.46
C ALA A 71 10.10 8.95 -5.91
N PRO A 72 11.26 9.35 -5.36
CA PRO A 72 12.03 8.72 -4.28
C PRO A 72 11.29 8.73 -2.92
N LYS A 73 11.26 7.57 -2.22
CA LYS A 73 10.42 7.31 -1.05
C LYS A 73 10.50 8.39 0.03
N ILE A 74 11.72 8.75 0.47
CA ILE A 74 11.93 9.71 1.55
C ILE A 74 11.39 11.09 1.17
N ARG A 75 11.68 11.59 -0.04
CA ARG A 75 11.22 12.91 -0.46
C ARG A 75 9.71 12.94 -0.63
N ALA A 76 9.12 11.87 -1.18
CA ALA A 76 7.68 11.78 -1.33
C ALA A 76 6.96 11.80 0.03
N MET A 77 7.48 11.08 1.03
CA MET A 77 6.93 11.14 2.40
C MET A 77 7.04 12.53 3.05
N GLN A 78 8.11 13.27 2.78
CA GLN A 78 8.23 14.66 3.27
C GLN A 78 7.15 15.56 2.68
N ILE A 79 6.93 15.48 1.36
CA ILE A 79 5.89 16.25 0.67
C ILE A 79 4.50 15.87 1.19
N ILE A 80 4.22 14.57 1.34
CA ILE A 80 2.98 14.09 1.96
C ILE A 80 2.78 14.71 3.34
N SER A 81 3.82 14.72 4.18
CA SER A 81 3.74 15.30 5.52
C SER A 81 3.53 16.82 5.50
N GLU A 82 4.16 17.53 4.57
CA GLU A 82 4.00 18.98 4.37
C GLU A 82 2.56 19.31 3.93
N MET A 83 1.95 18.47 3.09
CA MET A 83 0.63 18.70 2.52
C MET A 83 -0.54 18.22 3.40
N GLU A 84 -0.45 17.04 4.00
CA GLU A 84 -1.56 16.46 4.79
C GLU A 84 -1.69 17.07 6.18
N GLN A 85 -0.60 17.61 6.74
CA GLN A 85 -0.52 18.27 8.05
C GLN A 85 -1.12 17.48 9.23
N THR A 86 -1.33 16.18 9.04
CA THR A 86 -1.93 15.26 10.01
C THR A 86 -1.22 13.91 9.89
N THR A 87 -1.20 13.15 10.96
CA THR A 87 -0.65 11.79 10.91
C THR A 87 -1.65 10.85 10.25
N ARG A 88 -1.21 10.05 9.28
CA ARG A 88 -2.06 9.04 8.60
C ARG A 88 -2.60 7.93 9.50
N GLY A 89 -2.06 7.78 10.71
CA GLY A 89 -2.45 6.71 11.62
C GLY A 89 -2.23 5.34 10.94
N PRO A 90 -3.25 4.47 10.85
CA PRO A 90 -3.11 3.20 10.16
C PRO A 90 -2.99 3.36 8.64
N TYR A 91 -3.48 4.41 8.00
CA TYR A 91 -3.54 4.49 6.53
C TYR A 91 -2.14 4.46 5.88
N GLY A 92 -1.95 3.55 4.92
CA GLY A 92 -0.66 3.35 4.24
C GLY A 92 0.41 2.67 5.10
N GLY A 93 0.05 2.23 6.31
CA GLY A 93 0.82 1.31 7.13
C GLY A 93 0.67 -0.15 6.67
N CYS A 94 0.75 -1.08 7.62
CA CYS A 94 0.56 -2.50 7.37
C CYS A 94 -0.16 -3.19 8.53
N VAL A 95 -0.88 -4.27 8.21
CA VAL A 95 -1.48 -5.20 9.18
C VAL A 95 -1.12 -6.62 8.78
N GLY A 96 -0.76 -7.45 9.75
CA GLY A 96 -0.22 -8.77 9.48
C GLY A 96 0.19 -9.51 10.73
N TYR A 97 0.99 -10.57 10.57
CA TYR A 97 1.50 -11.39 11.67
C TYR A 97 2.95 -11.82 11.46
N PHE A 98 3.61 -12.13 12.56
CA PHE A 98 4.87 -12.87 12.60
C PHE A 98 4.59 -14.23 13.24
N SER A 99 4.97 -15.32 12.58
CA SER A 99 4.83 -16.66 13.15
C SER A 99 6.08 -17.07 13.94
N PHE A 100 5.90 -17.98 14.89
CA PHE A 100 7.02 -18.63 15.57
C PHE A 100 7.89 -19.50 14.63
N SER A 101 7.38 -19.84 13.44
CA SER A 101 8.14 -20.54 12.41
C SER A 101 9.02 -19.61 11.57
N GLY A 102 9.02 -18.30 11.84
CA GLY A 102 9.81 -17.31 11.10
C GLY A 102 9.14 -16.77 9.84
N ASN A 103 7.83 -17.00 9.67
CA ASN A 103 7.08 -16.43 8.55
C ASN A 103 6.53 -15.05 8.90
N LEU A 104 6.41 -14.20 7.89
CA LEU A 104 5.73 -12.91 7.94
C LEU A 104 4.76 -12.85 6.77
N ASP A 105 3.53 -12.45 7.07
CA ASP A 105 2.57 -12.04 6.06
C ASP A 105 1.87 -10.78 6.53
N CYS A 106 1.80 -9.78 5.66
CA CYS A 106 1.17 -8.51 5.94
C CYS A 106 0.61 -7.89 4.67
N CYS A 107 -0.48 -7.14 4.81
CA CYS A 107 -1.04 -6.32 3.75
C CYS A 107 -0.93 -4.84 4.11
N ILE A 108 -0.94 -3.99 3.08
CA ILE A 108 -1.01 -2.54 3.25
C ILE A 108 -2.42 -2.20 3.74
N THR A 109 -2.50 -1.32 4.73
CA THR A 109 -3.76 -0.80 5.30
C THR A 109 -4.38 0.27 4.39
N ILE A 110 -4.89 -0.20 3.26
CA ILE A 110 -5.79 0.50 2.34
C ILE A 110 -7.16 -0.15 2.37
N ARG A 111 -8.20 0.55 1.89
CA ARG A 111 -9.59 0.06 1.93
C ARG A 111 -9.97 -0.44 3.34
N THR A 112 -9.54 0.30 4.35
CA THR A 112 -9.69 -0.02 5.76
C THR A 112 -10.50 1.08 6.42
N ALA A 113 -11.34 0.73 7.40
CA ALA A 113 -12.04 1.67 8.25
C ALA A 113 -11.46 1.62 9.66
N LEU A 114 -11.09 2.78 10.20
CA LEU A 114 -10.71 2.92 11.62
C LEU A 114 -11.93 3.40 12.39
N ILE A 115 -12.34 2.66 13.42
CA ILE A 115 -13.43 3.05 14.32
C ILE A 115 -12.80 3.55 15.61
N LYS A 116 -13.09 4.80 15.98
CA LYS A 116 -12.57 5.44 17.19
C LYS A 116 -13.51 6.56 17.62
N ASP A 117 -13.81 6.62 18.92
CA ASP A 117 -14.60 7.69 19.55
C ASP A 117 -15.93 7.97 18.81
N ASP A 118 -16.72 6.91 18.59
CA ASP A 118 -18.00 6.93 17.84
C ASP A 118 -17.90 7.49 16.41
N ARG A 119 -16.71 7.45 15.82
CA ARG A 119 -16.46 7.88 14.44
C ARG A 119 -15.80 6.79 13.63
N ILE A 120 -16.16 6.74 12.36
CA ILE A 120 -15.57 5.84 11.37
C ILE A 120 -14.76 6.68 10.39
N TYR A 121 -13.46 6.38 10.28
CA TYR A 121 -12.52 7.06 9.39
C TYR A 121 -12.19 6.14 8.22
N VAL A 122 -12.43 6.62 7.00
CA VAL A 122 -12.04 5.95 5.75
C VAL A 122 -11.14 6.88 4.97
N GLN A 123 -9.89 6.46 4.75
CA GLN A 123 -8.90 7.25 4.01
C GLN A 123 -8.57 6.57 2.69
N ALA A 124 -8.47 7.38 1.63
CA ALA A 124 -8.11 6.97 0.28
C ALA A 124 -7.20 8.01 -0.37
N GLY A 125 -6.43 7.57 -1.37
CA GLY A 125 -5.44 8.38 -2.06
C GLY A 125 -5.12 7.80 -3.43
N GLY A 126 -4.38 8.57 -4.21
CA GLY A 126 -3.96 8.27 -5.58
C GLY A 126 -2.47 8.49 -5.77
N GLY A 127 -1.90 7.85 -6.79
CA GLY A 127 -0.54 8.12 -7.23
C GLY A 127 -0.54 9.35 -8.11
N TRP A 128 0.26 10.36 -7.77
CA TRP A 128 0.38 11.56 -8.58
C TRP A 128 1.63 11.49 -9.47
N VAL A 129 1.42 11.69 -10.75
CA VAL A 129 2.47 11.79 -11.77
C VAL A 129 2.34 13.13 -12.52
N SER A 130 3.33 13.45 -13.35
CA SER A 130 3.38 14.75 -14.03
C SER A 130 2.20 15.02 -14.98
N ASP A 131 1.58 13.95 -15.47
CA ASP A 131 0.44 13.96 -16.38
C ASP A 131 -0.90 13.70 -15.68
N SER A 132 -0.91 13.64 -14.34
CA SER A 132 -2.14 13.51 -13.56
C SER A 132 -3.08 14.70 -13.78
N VAL A 133 -4.37 14.41 -13.91
CA VAL A 133 -5.44 15.41 -14.02
C VAL A 133 -6.13 15.53 -12.65
N PRO A 134 -6.10 16.70 -11.98
CA PRO A 134 -6.56 16.83 -10.60
C PRO A 134 -7.98 16.30 -10.34
N GLU A 135 -8.90 16.58 -11.25
CA GLU A 135 -10.30 16.15 -11.15
C GLU A 135 -10.40 14.62 -11.22
N SER A 136 -9.67 13.99 -12.14
CA SER A 136 -9.62 12.53 -12.28
C SER A 136 -9.01 11.85 -11.06
N GLU A 137 -7.93 12.40 -10.50
CA GLU A 137 -7.31 11.88 -9.28
C GLU A 137 -8.26 11.96 -8.08
N TYR A 138 -8.98 13.08 -7.95
CA TYR A 138 -10.00 13.24 -6.92
C TYR A 138 -11.11 12.18 -7.08
N GLU A 139 -11.67 12.03 -8.28
CA GLU A 139 -12.69 11.00 -8.56
C GLU A 139 -12.19 9.58 -8.25
N GLU A 140 -10.92 9.28 -8.54
CA GLU A 140 -10.30 8.01 -8.19
C GLU A 140 -10.29 7.79 -6.68
N THR A 141 -9.92 8.80 -5.87
CA THR A 141 -9.95 8.67 -4.40
C THR A 141 -11.36 8.41 -3.87
N VAL A 142 -12.37 9.09 -4.42
CA VAL A 142 -13.79 8.88 -4.08
C VAL A 142 -14.21 7.45 -4.44
N ASN A 143 -13.87 6.97 -5.64
CA ASN A 143 -14.18 5.62 -6.09
C ASN A 143 -13.50 4.55 -5.23
N LYS A 144 -12.25 4.76 -4.81
CA LYS A 144 -11.53 3.89 -3.88
C LYS A 144 -12.19 3.82 -2.51
N ALA A 145 -12.65 4.95 -1.96
CA ALA A 145 -13.32 5.02 -0.67
C ALA A 145 -14.75 4.44 -0.69
N LYS A 146 -15.45 4.56 -1.84
CA LYS A 146 -16.87 4.22 -2.00
C LYS A 146 -17.24 2.81 -1.54
N ALA A 147 -16.38 1.82 -1.79
CA ALA A 147 -16.64 0.45 -1.37
C ALA A 147 -16.76 0.32 0.16
N MET A 148 -15.86 0.98 0.92
CA MET A 148 -15.91 0.97 2.38
C MET A 148 -17.05 1.81 2.92
N LEU A 149 -17.31 2.99 2.35
CA LEU A 149 -18.44 3.83 2.75
C LEU A 149 -19.78 3.11 2.55
N LYS A 150 -19.94 2.37 1.44
CA LYS A 150 -21.13 1.55 1.19
C LYS A 150 -21.25 0.39 2.18
N ALA A 151 -20.14 -0.24 2.56
CA ALA A 151 -20.13 -1.30 3.56
C ALA A 151 -20.58 -0.78 4.93
N VAL A 152 -20.12 0.41 5.33
CA VAL A 152 -20.54 1.10 6.56
C VAL A 152 -22.04 1.42 6.53
N ALA A 153 -22.53 2.04 5.46
CA ALA A 153 -23.95 2.38 5.33
C ALA A 153 -24.85 1.13 5.35
N LEU A 154 -24.42 0.03 4.72
CA LEU A 154 -25.12 -1.25 4.80
C LEU A 154 -25.11 -1.82 6.22
N ALA A 155 -23.96 -1.72 6.91
CA ALA A 155 -23.84 -2.19 8.29
C ALA A 155 -24.81 -1.48 9.24
N GLU A 156 -24.98 -0.17 9.09
CA GLU A 156 -25.95 0.62 9.87
C GLU A 156 -27.40 0.19 9.63
N SER A 157 -27.73 -0.29 8.42
CA SER A 157 -29.08 -0.78 8.10
C SER A 157 -29.43 -2.13 8.74
N PHE A 158 -28.45 -2.89 9.24
CA PHE A 158 -28.74 -4.15 9.95
C PHE A 158 -29.36 -3.97 11.34
N THR A 159 -29.56 -2.72 11.78
CA THR A 159 -30.07 -2.39 13.11
C THR A 159 -31.60 -2.30 13.20
N GLU A 160 -32.34 -2.67 12.15
CA GLU A 160 -33.79 -2.93 12.27
C GLU A 160 -34.06 -4.43 12.53
N LYS A 161 -33.97 -4.83 13.81
CA LYS A 161 -34.72 -5.97 14.38
C LYS A 161 -35.09 -5.70 15.83
#